data_AF-A0A182SEN0-F1
#
_entry.id   AF-A0A182SEN0-F1
#
_cell.length_a   1.000
_cell.length_b   1.000
_cell.length_c   1.000
_cell.angle_alpha   90.00
_cell.angle_beta   90.00
_cell.angle_gamma   90.00
#
_symmetry.space_group_name_H-M   'P 1'
#
loop_
_entity.id
_entity.type
_entity.pdbx_description
1 polymer ?
#
loop_
_entity_poly.entity_id
_entity_poly.type
_entity_poly.pdbx_seq_one_letter_code
_entity_poly.pdbx_strand_id
1 'polypeptide(L)'
;MCFSADYRPLVFLQRPFQLTGEVVFGETKVPKQCPKEPRIAFNVSYHLPEYVERIYHALDTNDRSCPKEILRLTPPPFSGECRAERFSPLTTVTGLDGNFKFTKLPSWIDMLLHRLDHAVSAVVPGRVHTLNMTDHIDVKARVLQWSNDTEIQINGGTIWFPSRFYHNVKMQHSYTSRIEYGFLSVCSLIYNKLTTFNDRILELTNDVRDEYRVRDSFLLTADCSLTPKMAIFVLDDQKGVQIYTGGNYLIYEPGNSNGSSSSSSTMTVNINDEQLIDLRNIVYQYPPDDEFYDFRVYIDREGVLVVENQLNGAVVQYGPAGIVNILLPTVHKGQMCGLCSDRE
;
A
#
# COMPACT_ATOMS: atom_id res chain seq x y z
N MET A 1 -28.27 -1.30 -14.42
CA MET A 1 -27.35 -0.46 -13.62
C MET A 1 -25.95 -0.64 -14.18
N CYS A 2 -25.21 0.44 -14.32
CA CYS A 2 -23.81 0.46 -14.72
C CYS A 2 -23.00 1.23 -13.69
N PHE A 3 -21.80 0.74 -13.42
CA PHE A 3 -20.85 1.34 -12.50
C PHE A 3 -19.53 1.49 -13.25
N SER A 4 -18.93 2.67 -13.17
CA SER A 4 -17.61 2.94 -13.69
C SER A 4 -16.84 3.73 -12.65
N ALA A 5 -15.63 3.29 -12.31
CA ALA A 5 -14.75 4.01 -11.39
C ALA A 5 -13.29 3.89 -11.83
N ASP A 6 -12.57 5.01 -11.77
CA ASP A 6 -11.13 5.10 -11.84
C ASP A 6 -10.58 5.12 -10.41
N TYR A 7 -9.68 4.18 -10.12
CA TYR A 7 -9.02 4.01 -8.83
C TYR A 7 -7.57 4.43 -8.96
N ARG A 8 -7.12 5.34 -8.09
CA ARG A 8 -5.73 5.78 -8.05
C ARG A 8 -5.20 5.63 -6.63
N PRO A 9 -4.24 4.72 -6.40
CA PRO A 9 -3.73 4.45 -5.06
C PRO A 9 -2.97 5.66 -4.51
N LEU A 10 -2.91 5.77 -3.18
CA LEU A 10 -2.02 6.69 -2.48
C LEU A 10 -0.57 6.35 -2.87
N VAL A 11 0.22 7.38 -3.19
CA VAL A 11 1.68 7.27 -3.29
C VAL A 11 2.25 8.21 -2.25
N PHE A 12 2.97 7.66 -1.26
CA PHE A 12 3.40 8.42 -0.09
C PHE A 12 4.13 9.70 -0.50
N LEU A 13 3.69 10.84 0.05
CA LEU A 13 4.17 12.21 -0.23
C LEU A 13 4.01 12.73 -1.66
N GLN A 14 3.73 11.88 -2.64
CA GLN A 14 3.64 12.33 -4.04
C GLN A 14 2.21 12.63 -4.46
N ARG A 15 1.26 11.81 -4.02
CA ARG A 15 -0.10 11.86 -4.54
C ARG A 15 -1.13 11.33 -3.53
N PRO A 16 -2.25 12.03 -3.30
CA PRO A 16 -3.36 11.48 -2.53
C PRO A 16 -4.00 10.29 -3.25
N PHE A 17 -4.64 9.43 -2.46
CA PHE A 17 -5.60 8.48 -2.99
C PHE A 17 -6.77 9.22 -3.63
N GLN A 18 -7.26 8.69 -4.75
CA GLN A 18 -8.43 9.22 -5.44
C GLN A 18 -9.27 8.05 -5.98
N LEU A 19 -10.56 8.12 -5.72
CA LEU A 19 -11.58 7.25 -6.31
C LEU A 19 -12.63 8.13 -6.98
N THR A 20 -12.64 8.12 -8.31
CA THR A 20 -13.56 8.93 -9.11
C THR A 20 -14.42 8.03 -9.96
N GLY A 21 -15.72 8.23 -10.01
CA GLY A 21 -16.58 7.37 -10.80
C GLY A 21 -17.99 7.89 -10.97
N GLU A 22 -18.80 7.08 -11.63
CA GLU A 22 -20.22 7.31 -11.75
C GLU A 22 -21.01 6.01 -11.65
N VAL A 23 -22.18 6.14 -11.04
CA VAL A 23 -23.21 5.11 -10.97
C VAL A 23 -24.38 5.58 -11.82
N VAL A 24 -24.77 4.78 -12.80
CA VAL A 24 -25.90 5.09 -13.69
C VAL A 24 -26.91 3.95 -13.63
N PHE A 25 -28.17 4.28 -13.39
CA PHE A 25 -29.23 3.28 -13.21
C PHE A 25 -30.51 3.75 -13.86
N GLY A 26 -31.37 2.82 -14.25
CA GLY A 26 -32.55 3.10 -15.07
C GLY A 26 -32.78 2.02 -16.13
N GLU A 27 -33.88 2.16 -16.86
CA GLU A 27 -34.23 1.28 -17.97
C GLU A 27 -33.50 1.68 -19.25
N THR A 28 -33.07 0.68 -20.01
CA THR A 28 -32.52 0.88 -21.36
C THR A 28 -33.38 0.11 -22.35
N LYS A 29 -33.71 0.76 -23.48
CA LYS A 29 -34.40 0.10 -24.60
C LYS A 29 -33.44 -0.73 -25.46
N VAL A 30 -32.14 -0.59 -25.24
CA VAL A 30 -31.08 -1.26 -26.03
C VAL A 30 -30.35 -2.27 -25.15
N PRO A 31 -30.31 -3.56 -25.54
CA PRO A 31 -29.57 -4.59 -24.80
C PRO A 31 -28.08 -4.22 -24.67
N LYS A 32 -27.48 -4.48 -23.51
CA LYS A 32 -26.05 -4.25 -23.20
C LYS A 32 -25.58 -2.78 -23.23
N GLN A 33 -26.47 -1.80 -23.37
CA GLN A 33 -26.11 -0.39 -23.26
C GLN A 33 -26.40 0.14 -21.86
N CYS A 34 -25.47 0.92 -21.31
CA CYS A 34 -25.70 1.60 -20.03
C CYS A 34 -26.77 2.68 -20.17
N PRO A 35 -27.68 2.81 -19.19
CA PRO A 35 -28.58 3.96 -19.12
C PRO A 35 -27.74 5.25 -19.04
N LYS A 36 -28.30 6.38 -19.45
CA LYS A 36 -27.62 7.70 -19.36
C LYS A 36 -27.91 8.42 -18.05
N GLU A 37 -29.10 8.21 -17.52
CA GLU A 37 -29.67 8.82 -16.32
C GLU A 37 -30.73 7.83 -15.75
N PRO A 38 -31.09 7.93 -14.45
CA PRO A 38 -30.46 8.66 -13.36
C PRO A 38 -28.96 8.39 -13.16
N ARG A 39 -28.22 9.39 -12.67
CA ARG A 39 -26.77 9.34 -12.48
C ARG A 39 -26.32 9.94 -11.14
N ILE A 40 -25.33 9.29 -10.53
CA ILE A 40 -24.57 9.78 -9.37
C ILE A 40 -23.10 9.77 -9.76
N ALA A 41 -22.49 10.93 -9.92
CA ALA A 41 -21.04 11.06 -10.08
C ALA A 41 -20.41 11.29 -8.70
N PHE A 42 -19.27 10.66 -8.43
CA PHE A 42 -18.56 10.79 -7.16
C PHE A 42 -17.06 10.97 -7.36
N ASN A 43 -16.45 11.73 -6.46
CA ASN A 43 -15.01 11.91 -6.35
C ASN A 43 -14.65 11.91 -4.86
N VAL A 44 -13.93 10.89 -4.43
CA VAL A 44 -13.47 10.74 -3.05
C VAL A 44 -11.96 10.74 -3.05
N SER A 45 -11.37 11.59 -2.22
CA SER A 45 -9.93 11.64 -2.00
C SER A 45 -9.60 11.82 -0.53
N TYR A 46 -8.47 11.27 -0.10
CA TYR A 46 -7.95 11.56 1.22
C TYR A 46 -6.54 12.13 1.14
N HIS A 47 -6.20 12.96 2.12
CA HIS A 47 -5.00 13.79 2.10
C HIS A 47 -4.15 13.56 3.34
N LEU A 48 -2.84 13.59 3.11
CA LEU A 48 -1.88 13.76 4.19
C LEU A 48 -1.75 15.26 4.50
N PRO A 49 -1.51 15.64 5.76
CA PRO A 49 -1.27 17.04 6.10
C PRO A 49 -0.11 17.65 5.32
N GLU A 50 -0.22 18.94 4.95
CA GLU A 50 0.82 19.67 4.19
C GLU A 50 2.20 19.66 4.87
N TYR A 51 2.25 19.59 6.20
CA TYR A 51 3.50 19.57 6.94
C TYR A 51 4.20 18.20 6.93
N VAL A 52 3.53 17.12 6.51
CA VAL A 52 4.07 15.75 6.56
C VAL A 52 5.32 15.61 5.69
N GLU A 53 5.31 16.20 4.49
CA GLU A 53 6.48 16.20 3.60
C GLU A 53 7.69 16.84 4.29
N ARG A 54 7.48 17.98 4.93
CA ARG A 54 8.53 18.68 5.69
C ARG A 54 9.10 17.84 6.82
N ILE A 55 8.24 17.19 7.62
CA ILE A 55 8.68 16.35 8.73
C ILE A 55 9.41 15.11 8.20
N TYR A 56 8.92 14.47 7.14
CA TYR A 56 9.59 13.33 6.53
C TYR A 56 11.00 13.68 6.04
N HIS A 57 11.17 14.84 5.38
CA HIS A 57 12.49 15.28 4.96
C HIS A 57 13.41 15.61 6.14
N ALA A 58 12.86 16.11 7.26
CA ALA A 58 13.61 16.43 8.47
C ALA A 58 13.97 15.20 9.33
N LEU A 59 13.38 14.02 9.08
CA LEU A 59 13.75 12.80 9.78
C LEU A 59 15.20 12.40 9.48
N ASP A 60 15.93 12.04 10.54
CA ASP A 60 17.31 11.56 10.48
C ASP A 60 17.43 10.35 9.54
N THR A 61 18.34 10.46 8.57
CA THR A 61 18.65 9.43 7.58
C THR A 61 19.64 8.39 8.11
N ASN A 62 20.31 8.70 9.23
CA ASN A 62 21.38 7.85 9.77
C ASN A 62 20.88 6.81 10.78
N ASP A 63 19.58 6.78 11.09
CA ASP A 63 19.00 5.78 11.95
C ASP A 63 18.97 4.42 11.24
N ARG A 64 20.00 3.61 11.46
CA ARG A 64 20.11 2.26 10.90
C ARG A 64 19.11 1.27 11.48
N SER A 65 18.47 1.58 12.60
CA SER A 65 17.49 0.69 13.22
C SER A 65 16.07 0.98 12.75
N CYS A 66 15.79 2.23 12.36
CA CYS A 66 14.46 2.67 11.98
C CYS A 66 14.52 3.80 10.92
N PRO A 67 15.05 3.51 9.73
CA PRO A 67 15.21 4.50 8.67
C PRO A 67 13.84 4.92 8.11
N LYS A 68 13.72 6.17 7.66
CA LYS A 68 12.44 6.68 7.11
C LYS A 68 12.03 6.01 5.80
N GLU A 69 12.98 5.38 5.12
CA GLU A 69 12.80 4.63 3.87
C GLU A 69 11.84 3.45 4.03
N ILE A 70 11.67 2.91 5.26
CA ILE A 70 10.70 1.84 5.52
C ILE A 70 9.26 2.25 5.16
N LEU A 71 8.93 3.54 5.18
CA LEU A 71 7.59 4.04 4.85
C LEU A 71 7.22 3.88 3.37
N ARG A 72 8.20 3.63 2.51
CA ARG A 72 7.96 3.29 1.10
C ARG A 72 7.41 1.87 0.95
N LEU A 73 7.76 0.98 1.87
CA LEU A 73 7.24 -0.39 1.92
C LEU A 73 5.81 -0.34 2.46
N THR A 74 4.98 -1.30 2.04
CA THR A 74 3.58 -1.37 2.44
C THR A 74 3.22 -2.82 2.77
N PRO A 75 2.91 -3.17 4.03
CA PRO A 75 3.05 -2.32 5.20
C PRO A 75 4.54 -2.08 5.50
N PRO A 76 4.89 -0.98 6.16
CA PRO A 76 6.27 -0.77 6.59
C PRO A 76 6.70 -1.88 7.58
N PRO A 77 7.94 -2.39 7.47
CA PRO A 77 8.48 -3.36 8.41
C PRO A 77 8.77 -2.71 9.77
N PHE A 78 7.82 -2.77 10.69
CA PHE A 78 8.04 -2.37 12.08
C PHE A 78 8.64 -3.51 12.89
N SER A 79 9.42 -3.14 13.90
CA SER A 79 10.08 -4.07 14.81
C SER A 79 10.04 -3.52 16.25
N GLY A 80 10.51 -4.30 17.22
CA GLY A 80 10.60 -3.83 18.62
C GLY A 80 11.39 -2.52 18.78
N GLU A 81 12.42 -2.30 17.96
CA GLU A 81 13.23 -1.08 17.95
C GLU A 81 12.68 0.01 17.02
N CYS A 82 11.90 -0.38 16.01
CA CYS A 82 11.28 0.54 15.06
C CYS A 82 9.75 0.48 15.17
N ARG A 83 9.22 1.22 16.14
CA ARG A 83 7.78 1.22 16.45
C ARG A 83 6.96 2.02 15.45
N ALA A 84 5.78 1.49 15.13
CA ALA A 84 4.78 2.14 14.30
C ALA A 84 4.41 3.57 14.73
N GLU A 85 4.32 3.79 16.04
CA GLU A 85 3.95 5.07 16.66
C GLU A 85 4.84 6.24 16.21
N ARG A 86 6.12 5.96 15.95
CA ARG A 86 7.09 6.96 15.49
C ARG A 86 6.68 7.63 14.17
N PHE A 87 6.05 6.86 13.28
CA PHE A 87 5.65 7.35 11.96
C PHE A 87 4.15 7.57 11.83
N SER A 88 3.36 7.22 12.86
CA SER A 88 1.93 7.46 12.87
C SER A 88 1.54 8.89 12.45
N PRO A 89 2.23 9.96 12.90
CA PRO A 89 1.93 11.32 12.46
C PRO A 89 2.15 11.57 10.95
N LEU A 90 3.00 10.77 10.29
CA LEU A 90 3.32 10.91 8.86
C LEU A 90 2.38 10.11 7.96
N THR A 91 1.84 9.00 8.47
CA THR A 91 0.99 8.09 7.69
C THR A 91 -0.49 8.22 8.05
N THR A 92 -0.82 9.12 8.97
CA THR A 92 -2.20 9.45 9.34
C THR A 92 -2.82 10.37 8.32
N VAL A 93 -3.92 9.91 7.73
CA VAL A 93 -4.84 10.76 6.98
C VAL A 93 -5.54 11.70 7.95
N THR A 94 -5.41 13.00 7.69
CA THR A 94 -6.11 14.04 8.46
C THR A 94 -7.21 14.72 7.66
N GLY A 95 -7.37 14.38 6.38
CA GLY A 95 -8.35 15.00 5.50
C GLY A 95 -9.05 13.98 4.59
N LEU A 96 -10.36 14.07 4.48
CA LEU A 96 -11.17 13.36 3.49
C LEU A 96 -12.05 14.37 2.76
N ASP A 97 -11.92 14.42 1.44
CA ASP A 97 -12.74 15.24 0.56
C ASP A 97 -13.62 14.30 -0.29
N GLY A 98 -14.93 14.51 -0.27
CA GLY A 98 -15.91 13.74 -1.03
C GLY A 98 -16.87 14.67 -1.75
N ASN A 99 -16.90 14.61 -3.08
CA ASN A 99 -17.84 15.36 -3.91
C ASN A 99 -18.76 14.37 -4.60
N PHE A 100 -20.07 14.58 -4.45
CA PHE A 100 -21.12 13.79 -5.08
C PHE A 100 -22.01 14.74 -5.87
N LYS A 101 -22.22 14.45 -7.15
CA LYS A 101 -23.10 15.21 -8.02
C LYS A 101 -24.23 14.34 -8.53
N PHE A 102 -25.44 14.86 -8.42
CA PHE A 102 -26.66 14.12 -8.74
C PHE A 102 -27.28 14.62 -10.04
N THR A 103 -27.87 13.72 -10.83
CA THR A 103 -28.54 14.09 -12.08
C THR A 103 -29.77 13.23 -12.30
N LYS A 104 -30.94 13.88 -12.32
CA LYS A 104 -32.26 13.28 -12.52
C LYS A 104 -32.53 12.07 -11.62
N LEU A 105 -32.28 12.25 -10.32
CA LEU A 105 -32.56 11.21 -9.33
C LEU A 105 -34.06 10.89 -9.26
N PRO A 106 -34.43 9.63 -8.97
CA PRO A 106 -35.80 9.29 -8.63
C PRO A 106 -36.29 10.10 -7.42
N SER A 107 -37.58 10.46 -7.42
CA SER A 107 -38.20 11.28 -6.37
C SER A 107 -38.05 10.74 -4.95
N TRP A 108 -37.96 9.42 -4.78
CA TRP A 108 -37.74 8.81 -3.47
C TRP A 108 -36.31 9.06 -2.94
N ILE A 109 -35.29 9.12 -3.80
CA ILE A 109 -33.91 9.48 -3.41
C ILE A 109 -33.86 10.96 -3.08
N ASP A 110 -34.48 11.78 -3.91
CA ASP A 110 -34.60 13.23 -3.69
C ASP A 110 -35.24 13.55 -2.32
N MET A 111 -36.32 12.85 -1.97
CA MET A 111 -36.94 12.95 -0.64
C MET A 111 -36.00 12.52 0.49
N LEU A 112 -35.18 11.49 0.30
CA LEU A 112 -34.18 11.07 1.30
C LEU A 112 -33.09 12.14 1.46
N LEU A 113 -32.62 12.73 0.37
CA LEU A 113 -31.64 13.82 0.40
C LEU A 113 -32.22 15.06 1.09
N HIS A 114 -33.48 15.41 0.86
CA HIS A 114 -34.16 16.47 1.62
C HIS A 114 -34.25 16.17 3.13
N ARG A 115 -34.52 14.91 3.51
CA ARG A 115 -34.52 14.52 4.94
C ARG A 115 -33.13 14.61 5.55
N LEU A 116 -32.10 14.19 4.81
CA LEU A 116 -30.71 14.34 5.22
C LEU A 116 -30.35 15.82 5.37
N ASP A 117 -30.73 16.66 4.40
CA ASP A 117 -30.52 18.11 4.41
C ASP A 117 -31.09 18.76 5.67
N HIS A 118 -32.34 18.44 6.02
CA HIS A 118 -32.97 18.90 7.26
C HIS A 118 -32.25 18.40 8.52
N ALA A 119 -31.88 17.12 8.56
CA ALA A 119 -31.20 16.53 9.71
C ALA A 119 -29.83 17.17 9.96
N VAL A 120 -29.03 17.34 8.90
CA VAL A 120 -27.70 17.95 8.99
C VAL A 120 -27.82 19.44 9.32
N SER A 121 -28.74 20.16 8.67
CA SER A 121 -28.94 21.60 8.92
C SER A 121 -29.34 21.89 10.37
N ALA A 122 -30.00 20.95 11.05
CA ALA A 122 -30.34 21.07 12.47
C ALA A 122 -29.13 20.93 13.42
N VAL A 123 -28.03 20.33 12.95
CA VAL A 123 -26.82 20.06 13.76
C VAL A 123 -25.70 21.08 13.47
N VAL A 124 -25.74 21.76 12.33
CA VAL A 124 -24.78 22.83 12.00
C VAL A 124 -24.94 24.00 13.00
N PRO A 125 -23.85 24.53 13.59
CA PRO A 125 -23.91 25.71 14.45
C PRO A 125 -24.37 26.94 13.65
N GLY A 126 -25.54 27.48 13.99
CA GLY A 126 -26.14 28.64 13.33
C GLY A 126 -27.50 28.32 12.71
N ARG A 127 -28.29 29.35 12.36
CA ARG A 127 -29.55 29.14 11.63
C ARG A 127 -29.25 28.97 10.15
N VAL A 128 -29.09 27.73 9.71
CA VAL A 128 -29.04 27.35 8.29
C VAL A 128 -30.36 26.67 7.94
N HIS A 129 -31.09 27.19 6.95
CA HIS A 129 -32.39 26.63 6.58
C HIS A 129 -32.27 25.36 5.73
N THR A 130 -31.30 25.31 4.83
CA THR A 130 -31.02 24.19 3.91
C THR A 130 -29.56 24.22 3.50
N LEU A 131 -29.00 23.07 3.14
CA LEU A 131 -27.65 22.90 2.59
C LEU A 131 -27.69 22.44 1.11
N ASN A 132 -28.89 22.37 0.50
CA ASN A 132 -29.11 22.04 -0.92
C ASN A 132 -28.46 20.70 -1.36
N MET A 133 -28.59 19.67 -0.53
CA MET A 133 -28.01 18.34 -0.79
C MET A 133 -28.64 17.55 -1.94
N THR A 134 -29.73 18.04 -2.54
CA THR A 134 -30.46 17.36 -3.62
C THR A 134 -29.74 17.43 -4.97
N ASP A 135 -28.98 18.51 -5.22
CA ASP A 135 -28.21 18.68 -6.45
C ASP A 135 -26.80 18.10 -6.34
N HIS A 136 -26.16 18.30 -5.19
CA HIS A 136 -24.79 17.86 -4.91
C HIS A 136 -24.54 17.77 -3.40
N ILE A 137 -23.58 16.94 -3.01
CA ILE A 137 -23.02 16.86 -1.66
C ILE A 137 -21.51 16.99 -1.75
N ASP A 138 -20.97 18.04 -1.14
CA ASP A 138 -19.57 18.31 -0.90
C ASP A 138 -19.26 18.11 0.58
N VAL A 139 -18.56 17.03 0.90
CA VAL A 139 -18.09 16.71 2.25
C VAL A 139 -16.59 16.97 2.33
N LYS A 140 -16.16 17.69 3.38
CA LYS A 140 -14.75 17.81 3.76
C LYS A 140 -14.60 17.49 5.23
N ALA A 141 -13.97 16.38 5.58
CA ALA A 141 -13.64 16.03 6.96
C ALA A 141 -12.17 16.32 7.22
N ARG A 142 -11.85 17.01 8.31
CA ARG A 142 -10.49 17.40 8.70
C ARG A 142 -10.26 17.17 10.19
N VAL A 143 -9.20 16.46 10.54
CA VAL A 143 -8.75 16.36 11.93
C VAL A 143 -7.98 17.62 12.29
N LEU A 144 -8.40 18.31 13.34
CA LEU A 144 -7.71 19.51 13.80
C LEU A 144 -6.37 19.17 14.47
N GLN A 145 -5.32 19.94 14.16
CA GLN A 145 -3.97 19.70 14.67
C GLN A 145 -3.87 19.73 16.20
N TRP A 146 -4.67 20.57 16.86
CA TRP A 146 -4.51 20.93 18.27
C TRP A 146 -5.70 20.51 19.15
N SER A 147 -6.71 19.86 18.58
CA SER A 147 -7.86 19.35 19.34
C SER A 147 -8.16 17.90 18.99
N ASN A 148 -8.97 17.24 19.81
CA ASN A 148 -9.48 15.90 19.54
C ASN A 148 -10.71 15.91 18.62
N ASP A 149 -10.96 17.03 17.94
CA ASP A 149 -12.15 17.21 17.14
C ASP A 149 -11.85 17.01 15.66
N THR A 150 -12.80 16.38 14.98
CA THR A 150 -12.87 16.37 13.53
C THR A 150 -13.86 17.44 13.09
N GLU A 151 -13.40 18.35 12.25
CA GLU A 151 -14.25 19.30 11.53
C GLU A 151 -14.84 18.60 10.31
N ILE A 152 -16.15 18.55 10.17
CA ILE A 152 -16.85 18.00 9.00
C ILE A 152 -17.64 19.13 8.36
N GLN A 153 -17.25 19.55 7.16
CA GLN A 153 -17.97 20.52 6.37
C GLN A 153 -18.84 19.78 5.35
N ILE A 154 -20.13 20.13 5.29
CA ILE A 154 -21.07 19.61 4.28
C ILE A 154 -21.71 20.80 3.58
N ASN A 155 -21.49 20.95 2.27
CA ASN A 155 -21.98 22.06 1.44
C ASN A 155 -21.74 23.45 2.09
N GLY A 156 -20.59 23.62 2.74
CA GLY A 156 -20.21 24.86 3.43
C GLY A 156 -20.68 25.00 4.88
N GLY A 157 -21.57 24.12 5.38
CA GLY A 157 -21.94 24.05 6.79
C GLY A 157 -20.94 23.22 7.60
N THR A 158 -20.35 23.81 8.64
CA THR A 158 -19.35 23.13 9.49
C THR A 158 -20.00 22.43 10.68
N ILE A 159 -19.67 21.17 10.93
CA ILE A 159 -20.03 20.39 12.11
C ILE A 159 -18.76 19.98 12.85
N TRP A 160 -18.76 20.15 14.16
CA TRP A 160 -17.65 19.72 15.01
C TRP A 160 -18.00 18.38 15.66
N PHE A 161 -17.20 17.35 15.40
CA PHE A 161 -17.36 16.05 16.01
C PHE A 161 -16.24 15.80 17.02
N PRO A 162 -16.53 15.54 18.31
CA PRO A 162 -15.53 15.42 19.37
C PRO A 162 -14.85 14.03 19.37
N SER A 163 -14.41 13.59 18.20
CA SER A 163 -13.64 12.36 18.01
C SER A 163 -12.72 12.52 16.82
N ARG A 164 -11.51 11.95 16.92
CA ARG A 164 -10.51 11.92 15.86
C ARG A 164 -10.76 10.72 14.95
N PHE A 165 -11.16 10.98 13.71
CA PHE A 165 -11.16 9.94 12.68
C PHE A 165 -9.74 9.80 12.13
N TYR A 166 -8.96 8.89 12.73
CA TYR A 166 -7.64 8.53 12.24
C TYR A 166 -7.72 7.28 11.36
N HIS A 167 -7.33 7.43 10.10
CA HIS A 167 -7.05 6.30 9.24
C HIS A 167 -5.58 6.33 8.87
N ASN A 168 -4.84 5.30 9.31
CA ASN A 168 -3.42 5.20 9.03
C ASN A 168 -3.21 4.29 7.82
N VAL A 169 -3.12 4.89 6.64
CA VAL A 169 -3.23 4.18 5.36
C VAL A 169 -2.12 3.15 5.15
N LYS A 170 -0.93 3.42 5.69
CA LYS A 170 0.23 2.51 5.59
C LYS A 170 0.23 1.42 6.66
N MET A 171 -0.28 1.72 7.86
CA MET A 171 -0.40 0.73 8.95
C MET A 171 -1.60 -0.20 8.79
N GLN A 172 -2.67 0.31 8.18
CA GLN A 172 -3.96 -0.36 8.01
C GLN A 172 -4.22 -0.72 6.54
N HIS A 173 -3.18 -0.74 5.70
CA HIS A 173 -3.34 -1.13 4.30
C HIS A 173 -3.87 -2.57 4.24
N SER A 174 -5.16 -2.71 3.90
CA SER A 174 -5.69 -4.01 3.53
C SER A 174 -5.09 -4.37 2.19
N TYR A 175 -4.27 -5.41 2.16
CA TYR A 175 -4.01 -6.12 0.92
C TYR A 175 -5.35 -6.61 0.41
N THR A 176 -5.95 -5.85 -0.51
CA THR A 176 -7.01 -6.27 -1.42
C THR A 176 -8.15 -7.09 -0.79
N SER A 177 -9.30 -6.46 -0.48
CA SER A 177 -10.69 -6.99 -0.64
C SER A 177 -11.05 -8.45 -0.26
N ARG A 178 -10.15 -9.19 0.37
CA ARG A 178 -10.25 -10.58 0.76
C ARG A 178 -9.97 -10.55 2.24
N ILE A 179 -11.02 -10.76 3.00
CA ILE A 179 -10.94 -11.01 4.44
C ILE A 179 -10.21 -12.35 4.58
N GLU A 180 -8.88 -12.32 4.62
CA GLU A 180 -8.08 -13.45 5.05
C GLU A 180 -7.90 -13.32 6.57
N TYR A 181 -8.48 -14.29 7.26
CA TYR A 181 -8.38 -14.45 8.70
C TYR A 181 -6.91 -14.46 9.13
N GLY A 182 -6.50 -13.40 9.82
CA GLY A 182 -5.53 -13.41 10.92
C GLY A 182 -4.16 -14.05 10.67
N PHE A 183 -3.11 -13.24 10.90
CA PHE A 183 -1.70 -13.61 11.04
C PHE A 183 -0.95 -13.74 9.70
N LEU A 184 -0.41 -12.61 9.25
CA LEU A 184 0.79 -12.56 8.41
C LEU A 184 2.00 -12.56 9.35
N SER A 185 2.99 -13.38 9.05
CA SER A 185 4.32 -13.31 9.64
C SER A 185 5.21 -12.46 8.75
N VAL A 186 5.96 -11.54 9.36
CA VAL A 186 6.84 -10.63 8.65
C VAL A 186 8.28 -11.00 8.95
N CYS A 187 9.12 -11.08 7.92
CA CYS A 187 10.56 -11.05 8.06
C CYS A 187 11.09 -9.81 7.35
N SER A 188 11.98 -9.05 8.00
CA SER A 188 12.55 -7.86 7.37
C SER A 188 14.04 -7.74 7.65
N LEU A 189 14.78 -7.30 6.64
CA LEU A 189 16.19 -6.97 6.73
C LEU A 189 16.34 -5.48 6.48
N ILE A 190 16.72 -4.75 7.53
CA ILE A 190 17.00 -3.32 7.50
C ILE A 190 18.47 -3.14 7.84
N TYR A 191 19.29 -2.75 6.85
CA TYR A 191 20.75 -2.73 6.98
C TYR A 191 21.31 -4.08 7.49
N ASN A 192 21.86 -4.11 8.70
CA ASN A 192 22.38 -5.32 9.34
C ASN A 192 21.41 -5.91 10.38
N LYS A 193 20.18 -5.41 10.51
CA LYS A 193 19.20 -5.90 11.47
C LYS A 193 18.15 -6.73 10.77
N LEU A 194 18.02 -7.97 11.22
CA LEU A 194 17.05 -8.93 10.73
C LEU A 194 15.95 -9.12 11.78
N THR A 195 14.71 -8.81 11.43
CA THR A 195 13.54 -9.26 12.18
C THR A 195 13.02 -10.54 11.53
N THR A 196 12.96 -11.62 12.29
CA THR A 196 12.52 -12.95 11.84
C THR A 196 10.99 -13.08 11.84
N PHE A 197 10.45 -14.13 11.22
CA PHE A 197 9.00 -14.44 11.31
C PHE A 197 8.51 -14.71 12.74
N ASN A 198 9.42 -14.95 13.68
CA ASN A 198 9.17 -15.12 15.11
C ASN A 198 9.23 -13.82 15.91
N ASP A 199 9.33 -12.66 15.25
CA ASP A 199 9.51 -11.35 15.89
C ASP A 199 10.80 -11.27 16.74
N ARG A 200 11.80 -12.09 16.40
CA ARG A 200 13.15 -11.97 16.96
C ARG A 200 13.99 -11.04 16.13
N ILE A 201 14.78 -10.21 16.80
CA ILE A 201 15.73 -9.30 16.16
C ILE A 201 17.13 -9.90 16.29
N LEU A 202 17.78 -10.11 15.15
CA LEU A 202 19.15 -10.60 15.03
C LEU A 202 20.00 -9.51 14.36
N GLU A 203 21.24 -9.36 14.83
CA GLU A 203 22.24 -8.55 14.14
C GLU A 203 23.06 -9.44 13.20
N LEU A 204 23.01 -9.16 11.90
CA LEU A 204 23.74 -9.86 10.85
C LEU A 204 25.21 -9.48 10.86
N THR A 205 25.98 -10.13 11.73
CA THR A 205 27.44 -10.15 11.67
C THR A 205 27.90 -10.91 10.42
N ASN A 206 29.21 -10.87 10.13
CA ASN A 206 29.77 -11.66 9.04
C ASN A 206 29.66 -13.17 9.35
N ASP A 207 29.92 -13.56 10.60
CA ASP A 207 29.85 -14.97 11.02
C ASP A 207 28.45 -15.56 10.78
N VAL A 208 27.39 -14.85 11.19
CA VAL A 208 26.00 -15.28 10.97
C VAL A 208 25.66 -15.34 9.47
N ARG A 209 26.19 -14.41 8.66
CA ARG A 209 25.98 -14.43 7.21
C ARG A 209 26.69 -15.59 6.54
N ASP A 210 27.90 -15.91 6.99
CA ASP A 210 28.75 -16.95 6.41
C ASP A 210 28.16 -18.35 6.60
N GLU A 211 27.39 -18.59 7.68
CA GLU A 211 26.64 -19.84 7.89
C GLU A 211 25.59 -20.12 6.80
N TYR A 212 25.03 -19.08 6.21
CA TYR A 212 23.96 -19.14 5.21
C TYR A 212 24.44 -18.72 3.82
N ARG A 213 25.76 -18.59 3.63
CA ARG A 213 26.35 -18.03 2.42
C ARG A 213 26.35 -19.01 1.26
N VAL A 214 25.96 -18.50 0.09
CA VAL A 214 26.04 -19.19 -1.20
C VAL A 214 26.66 -18.24 -2.21
N ARG A 215 27.95 -18.45 -2.52
CA ARG A 215 28.75 -17.59 -3.42
C ARG A 215 28.77 -16.12 -2.96
N ASP A 216 28.18 -15.21 -3.74
CA ASP A 216 28.12 -13.76 -3.52
C ASP A 216 26.74 -13.33 -2.95
N SER A 217 26.07 -14.25 -2.27
CA SER A 217 24.75 -14.04 -1.67
C SER A 217 24.62 -14.86 -0.39
N PHE A 218 23.60 -14.57 0.41
CA PHE A 218 23.24 -15.39 1.56
C PHE A 218 21.74 -15.71 1.57
N LEU A 219 21.39 -16.90 2.05
CA LEU A 219 20.02 -17.38 2.14
C LEU A 219 19.27 -16.65 3.27
N LEU A 220 18.38 -15.75 2.90
CA LEU A 220 17.52 -15.05 3.85
C LEU A 220 16.39 -15.97 4.33
N THR A 221 15.68 -16.61 3.40
CA THR A 221 14.68 -17.64 3.73
C THR A 221 14.35 -18.54 2.56
N ALA A 222 13.93 -19.77 2.82
CA ALA A 222 13.36 -20.67 1.84
C ALA A 222 12.21 -21.50 2.43
N ASP A 223 11.31 -21.95 1.57
CA ASP A 223 10.33 -22.98 1.90
C ASP A 223 11.02 -24.35 1.87
N CYS A 224 11.19 -24.94 3.05
CA CYS A 224 11.81 -26.25 3.26
C CYS A 224 10.76 -27.37 3.40
N SER A 225 9.52 -27.16 2.94
CA SER A 225 8.51 -28.22 2.85
C SER A 225 8.88 -29.28 1.80
N LEU A 226 8.09 -30.36 1.74
CA LEU A 226 8.24 -31.40 0.71
C LEU A 226 8.05 -30.87 -0.72
N THR A 227 7.38 -29.74 -0.88
CA THR A 227 7.13 -29.10 -2.18
C THR A 227 7.52 -27.61 -2.12
N PRO A 228 8.82 -27.28 -2.17
CA PRO A 228 9.31 -25.91 -2.04
C PRO A 228 8.65 -24.95 -3.03
N LYS A 229 8.11 -23.85 -2.52
CA LYS A 229 7.45 -22.81 -3.35
C LYS A 229 8.28 -21.55 -3.52
N MET A 230 9.29 -21.33 -2.67
CA MET A 230 10.05 -20.09 -2.68
C MET A 230 11.43 -20.23 -2.04
N ALA A 231 12.43 -19.52 -2.57
CA ALA A 231 13.68 -19.23 -1.86
C ALA A 231 14.14 -17.80 -2.16
N ILE A 232 14.67 -17.10 -1.16
CA ILE A 232 15.08 -15.70 -1.25
C ILE A 232 16.51 -15.57 -0.75
N PHE A 233 17.36 -15.05 -1.61
CA PHE A 233 18.74 -14.71 -1.34
C PHE A 233 18.93 -13.21 -1.44
N VAL A 234 19.74 -12.67 -0.55
CA VAL A 234 20.18 -11.27 -0.61
C VAL A 234 21.59 -11.26 -1.16
N LEU A 235 21.84 -10.45 -2.19
CA LEU A 235 23.17 -10.28 -2.77
C LEU A 235 24.04 -9.48 -1.81
N ASP A 236 25.33 -9.81 -1.77
CA ASP A 236 26.29 -9.13 -0.91
C ASP A 236 26.30 -7.61 -1.11
N ASP A 237 26.64 -6.89 -0.03
CA ASP A 237 26.60 -5.42 0.05
C ASP A 237 25.21 -4.83 -0.24
N GLN A 238 24.14 -5.64 -0.15
CA GLN A 238 22.77 -5.26 -0.50
C GLN A 238 22.69 -4.72 -1.94
N LYS A 239 23.41 -5.37 -2.86
CA LYS A 239 23.37 -5.04 -4.29
C LYS A 239 22.05 -5.42 -4.94
N GLY A 240 21.25 -6.28 -4.32
CA GLY A 240 20.01 -6.76 -4.90
C GLY A 240 19.46 -7.99 -4.19
N VAL A 241 18.48 -8.62 -4.83
CA VAL A 241 17.82 -9.85 -4.36
C VAL A 241 17.72 -10.86 -5.48
N GLN A 242 17.85 -12.14 -5.12
CA GLN A 242 17.59 -13.27 -5.99
C GLN A 242 16.47 -14.11 -5.40
N ILE A 243 15.43 -14.37 -6.19
CA ILE A 243 14.22 -15.07 -5.72
C ILE A 243 13.93 -16.24 -6.65
N TYR A 244 13.71 -17.42 -6.07
CA TYR A 244 13.25 -18.61 -6.76
C TYR A 244 11.77 -18.82 -6.45
N THR A 245 10.94 -19.01 -7.47
CA THR A 245 9.50 -19.31 -7.32
C THR A 245 8.92 -19.87 -8.61
N GLY A 246 7.92 -20.76 -8.52
CA GLY A 246 7.20 -21.28 -9.70
C GLY A 246 8.10 -21.95 -10.76
N GLY A 247 9.20 -22.59 -10.35
CA GLY A 247 10.18 -23.18 -11.26
C GLY A 247 11.08 -22.17 -12.00
N ASN A 248 10.94 -20.87 -11.68
CA ASN A 248 11.72 -19.79 -12.23
C ASN A 248 12.66 -19.22 -11.16
N TYR A 249 13.67 -18.47 -11.58
CA TYR A 249 14.39 -17.58 -10.70
C TYR A 249 14.53 -16.19 -11.32
N LEU A 250 14.59 -15.20 -10.45
CA LEU A 250 14.74 -13.80 -10.80
C LEU A 250 15.89 -13.19 -10.04
N ILE A 251 16.62 -12.28 -10.68
CA ILE A 251 17.67 -11.47 -10.08
C ILE A 251 17.32 -10.00 -10.33
N TYR A 252 17.23 -9.23 -9.26
CA TYR A 252 17.01 -7.79 -9.32
C TYR A 252 18.16 -7.05 -8.65
N GLU A 253 18.82 -6.20 -9.43
CA GLU A 253 19.88 -5.30 -8.98
C GLU A 253 19.49 -3.86 -9.36
N PRO A 254 19.16 -2.97 -8.41
CA PRO A 254 18.91 -1.58 -8.73
C PRO A 254 20.17 -0.96 -9.33
N GLY A 255 20.05 -0.33 -10.51
CA GLY A 255 21.18 0.30 -11.18
C GLY A 255 21.91 1.32 -10.29
N ASN A 256 23.24 1.21 -10.20
CA ASN A 256 24.10 2.03 -9.35
C ASN A 256 23.99 3.52 -9.72
N SER A 257 23.46 4.35 -8.81
CA SER A 257 23.41 5.83 -8.96
C SER A 257 24.72 6.50 -8.55
N ASN A 258 25.87 5.88 -8.84
CA ASN A 258 27.18 6.46 -8.55
C ASN A 258 27.88 6.83 -9.86
N GLY A 259 27.47 7.97 -10.42
CA GLY A 259 28.20 8.62 -11.52
C GLY A 259 27.31 9.20 -12.60
N SER A 260 27.26 10.53 -12.65
CA SER A 260 26.75 11.38 -13.74
C SER A 260 25.22 11.45 -13.95
N SER A 261 24.72 12.66 -13.68
CA SER A 261 23.60 13.36 -14.33
C SER A 261 22.74 12.59 -15.34
N SER A 262 21.44 12.49 -15.01
CA SER A 262 20.28 12.39 -15.93
C SER A 262 19.85 11.04 -16.53
N SER A 263 20.46 9.89 -16.20
CA SER A 263 19.95 8.61 -16.67
C SER A 263 19.21 7.84 -15.56
N SER A 264 17.90 7.72 -15.73
CA SER A 264 16.98 6.88 -14.94
C SER A 264 17.63 5.57 -14.50
N SER A 265 17.62 5.27 -13.20
CA SER A 265 18.08 3.99 -12.64
C SER A 265 17.41 2.84 -13.41
N THR A 266 18.20 1.91 -13.92
CA THR A 266 17.67 0.72 -14.61
C THR A 266 16.96 -0.13 -13.56
N MET A 267 15.66 -0.36 -13.79
CA MET A 267 14.80 -1.20 -12.95
C MET A 267 14.62 -2.55 -13.65
N THR A 268 15.75 -3.16 -13.99
CA THR A 268 15.77 -4.38 -14.79
C THR A 268 15.75 -5.59 -13.88
N VAL A 269 14.89 -6.55 -14.18
CA VAL A 269 14.92 -7.89 -13.59
C VAL A 269 15.41 -8.86 -14.65
N ASN A 270 16.33 -9.75 -14.27
CA ASN A 270 16.74 -10.88 -15.09
C ASN A 270 15.93 -12.10 -14.65
N ILE A 271 15.20 -12.73 -15.57
CA ILE A 271 14.44 -13.96 -15.36
C ILE A 271 15.16 -15.11 -16.05
N ASN A 272 15.48 -16.15 -15.28
CA ASN A 272 16.12 -17.39 -15.71
C ASN A 272 17.46 -17.24 -16.46
N ASP A 273 18.15 -16.10 -16.37
CA ASP A 273 19.33 -15.75 -17.20
C ASP A 273 19.04 -15.71 -18.72
N GLU A 274 17.78 -15.69 -19.10
CA GLU A 274 17.33 -15.69 -20.50
C GLU A 274 16.67 -14.37 -20.89
N GLN A 275 15.98 -13.72 -19.95
CA GLN A 275 15.16 -12.56 -20.24
C GLN A 275 15.48 -11.40 -19.30
N LEU A 276 15.97 -10.29 -19.87
CA LEU A 276 16.12 -9.03 -19.16
C LEU A 276 14.90 -8.15 -19.41
N ILE A 277 14.15 -7.84 -18.35
CA ILE A 277 12.89 -7.09 -18.42
C ILE A 277 13.06 -5.76 -17.69
N ASP A 278 12.83 -4.65 -18.40
CA ASP A 278 12.68 -3.34 -17.75
C ASP A 278 11.28 -3.23 -17.14
N LEU A 279 11.21 -3.24 -15.81
CA LEU A 279 9.95 -3.22 -15.07
C LEU A 279 9.32 -1.82 -14.99
N ARG A 280 9.87 -0.80 -15.67
CA ARG A 280 9.26 0.54 -15.73
C ARG A 280 7.87 0.48 -16.35
N ASN A 281 6.85 0.58 -15.48
CA ASN A 281 5.44 0.52 -15.84
C ASN A 281 4.99 -0.82 -16.49
N ILE A 282 5.77 -1.89 -16.32
CA ILE A 282 5.45 -3.23 -16.80
C ILE A 282 5.32 -4.15 -15.59
N VAL A 283 4.28 -4.99 -15.63
CA VAL A 283 4.11 -6.10 -14.68
C VAL A 283 4.51 -7.36 -15.42
N TYR A 284 5.55 -8.05 -14.94
CA TYR A 284 5.84 -9.40 -15.38
C TYR A 284 4.99 -10.37 -14.58
N GLN A 285 4.34 -11.32 -15.25
CA GLN A 285 3.57 -12.37 -14.61
C GLN A 285 3.90 -13.71 -15.25
N TYR A 286 3.89 -14.77 -14.45
CA TYR A 286 4.07 -16.12 -14.92
C TYR A 286 3.02 -17.05 -14.31
N PRO A 287 2.34 -17.89 -15.10
CA PRO A 287 2.35 -17.90 -16.57
C PRO A 287 1.79 -16.59 -17.20
N PRO A 288 2.25 -16.17 -18.40
CA PRO A 288 1.91 -14.87 -18.97
C PRO A 288 0.43 -14.73 -19.40
N ASP A 289 -0.22 -15.83 -19.78
CA ASP A 289 -1.55 -15.83 -20.42
C ASP A 289 -2.69 -16.36 -19.52
N ASP A 290 -2.40 -16.70 -18.27
CA ASP A 290 -3.39 -17.26 -17.35
C ASP A 290 -4.04 -16.19 -16.46
N GLU A 291 -5.34 -16.34 -16.20
CA GLU A 291 -6.07 -15.53 -15.21
C GLU A 291 -5.53 -15.77 -13.79
N PHE A 292 -4.97 -16.97 -13.55
CA PHE A 292 -4.29 -17.36 -12.33
C PHE A 292 -2.79 -17.45 -12.59
N TYR A 293 -2.02 -16.54 -11.99
CA TYR A 293 -0.56 -16.53 -12.07
C TYR A 293 0.05 -17.23 -10.85
N ASP A 294 1.19 -17.88 -11.04
CA ASP A 294 2.00 -18.43 -9.95
C ASP A 294 2.73 -17.30 -9.21
N PHE A 295 3.31 -16.37 -9.96
CA PHE A 295 3.94 -15.18 -9.39
C PHE A 295 3.88 -13.97 -10.34
N ARG A 296 3.98 -12.78 -9.76
CA ARG A 296 4.11 -11.52 -10.49
C ARG A 296 5.22 -10.66 -9.92
N VAL A 297 5.86 -9.88 -10.78
CA VAL A 297 6.98 -9.00 -10.46
C VAL A 297 6.71 -7.63 -11.06
N TYR A 298 6.82 -6.57 -10.25
CA TYR A 298 6.66 -5.20 -10.72
C TYR A 298 7.41 -4.22 -9.81
N ILE A 299 7.69 -3.02 -10.33
CA ILE A 299 8.10 -1.89 -9.49
C ILE A 299 6.86 -1.06 -9.18
N ASP A 300 6.60 -0.82 -7.90
CA ASP A 300 5.51 0.06 -7.50
C ASP A 300 5.85 1.54 -7.74
N ARG A 301 4.89 2.42 -7.44
CA ARG A 301 5.08 3.87 -7.64
C ARG A 301 6.07 4.52 -6.66
N GLU A 302 6.47 3.81 -5.61
CA GLU A 302 7.44 4.27 -4.60
C GLU A 302 8.87 3.77 -4.91
N GLY A 303 9.05 3.04 -6.02
CA GLY A 303 10.31 2.50 -6.47
C GLY A 303 10.72 1.22 -5.73
N VAL A 304 9.75 0.50 -5.18
CA VAL A 304 9.95 -0.78 -4.49
C VAL A 304 9.70 -1.91 -5.50
N LEU A 305 10.62 -2.87 -5.58
CA LEU A 305 10.37 -4.13 -6.26
C LEU A 305 9.40 -4.95 -5.42
N VAL A 306 8.30 -5.38 -6.02
CA VAL A 306 7.34 -6.27 -5.40
C VAL A 306 7.27 -7.57 -6.19
N VAL A 307 7.46 -8.69 -5.50
CA VAL A 307 7.22 -10.04 -6.00
C VAL A 307 6.10 -10.66 -5.19
N GLU A 308 4.98 -10.93 -5.84
CA GLU A 308 3.89 -11.66 -5.20
C GLU A 308 3.88 -13.10 -5.69
N ASN A 309 3.83 -14.02 -4.74
CA ASN A 309 3.86 -15.45 -4.96
C ASN A 309 2.51 -16.06 -4.54
N GLN A 310 1.69 -16.43 -5.51
CA GLN A 310 0.39 -17.06 -5.26
C GLN A 310 0.51 -18.51 -4.79
N LEU A 311 1.66 -19.17 -5.01
CA LEU A 311 1.88 -20.56 -4.63
C LEU A 311 1.87 -20.78 -3.11
N ASN A 312 2.26 -19.77 -2.34
CA ASN A 312 2.27 -19.79 -0.87
C ASN A 312 1.76 -18.47 -0.24
N GLY A 313 1.19 -17.57 -1.04
CA GLY A 313 0.68 -16.27 -0.61
C GLY A 313 1.76 -15.28 -0.13
N ALA A 314 3.04 -15.55 -0.37
CA ALA A 314 4.11 -14.67 0.08
C ALA A 314 4.22 -13.41 -0.77
N VAL A 315 4.57 -12.29 -0.15
CA VAL A 315 4.91 -11.03 -0.83
C VAL A 315 6.31 -10.62 -0.41
N VAL A 316 7.21 -10.48 -1.38
CA VAL A 316 8.57 -10.01 -1.18
C VAL A 316 8.68 -8.59 -1.70
N GLN A 317 9.23 -7.71 -0.89
CA GLN A 317 9.47 -6.32 -1.21
C GLN A 317 10.95 -6.01 -1.05
N TYR A 318 11.54 -5.40 -2.07
CA TYR A 318 12.90 -4.89 -2.01
C TYR A 318 12.87 -3.39 -2.28
N GLY A 319 13.06 -2.63 -1.21
CA GLY A 319 12.95 -1.19 -1.20
C GLY A 319 14.28 -0.47 -1.45
N PRO A 320 14.22 0.86 -1.56
CA PRO A 320 15.41 1.70 -1.57
C PRO A 320 16.30 1.45 -0.34
N ALA A 321 17.60 1.72 -0.48
CA ALA A 321 18.60 1.48 0.58
C ALA A 321 18.77 0.02 1.04
N GLY A 322 18.39 -0.95 0.20
CA GLY A 322 18.67 -2.36 0.45
C GLY A 322 17.72 -3.03 1.45
N ILE A 323 16.58 -2.39 1.76
CA ILE A 323 15.63 -2.91 2.74
C ILE A 323 14.81 -4.04 2.11
N VAL A 324 14.85 -5.22 2.74
CA VAL A 324 14.04 -6.37 2.34
C VAL A 324 12.88 -6.52 3.32
N ASN A 325 11.67 -6.75 2.82
CA ASN A 325 10.50 -7.08 3.63
C ASN A 325 9.76 -8.26 2.99
N ILE A 326 9.47 -9.29 3.79
CA ILE A 326 8.82 -10.52 3.35
C ILE A 326 7.60 -10.72 4.22
N LEU A 327 6.44 -10.78 3.59
CA LEU A 327 5.17 -11.12 4.22
C LEU A 327 4.81 -12.54 3.83
N LEU A 328 4.42 -13.33 4.81
CA LEU A 328 4.09 -14.73 4.64
C LEU A 328 2.84 -15.06 5.46
N PRO A 329 1.85 -15.79 4.91
CA PRO A 329 0.77 -16.34 5.73
C PRO A 329 1.34 -17.19 6.87
N THR A 330 0.93 -16.93 8.12
CA THR A 330 1.52 -17.58 9.30
C THR A 330 1.43 -19.11 9.27
N VAL A 331 0.48 -19.67 8.53
CA VAL A 331 0.38 -21.13 8.31
C VAL A 331 1.63 -21.74 7.66
N HIS A 332 2.36 -20.97 6.85
CA HIS A 332 3.59 -21.42 6.18
C HIS A 332 4.84 -21.21 7.02
N LYS A 333 4.77 -20.40 8.08
CA LYS A 333 5.94 -20.05 8.91
C LYS A 333 6.73 -21.27 9.41
N GLY A 334 6.04 -22.34 9.82
CA GLY A 334 6.68 -23.56 10.33
C GLY A 334 7.41 -24.39 9.26
N GLN A 335 7.17 -24.10 7.98
CA GLN A 335 7.78 -24.77 6.82
C GLN A 335 9.00 -24.01 6.29
N MET A 336 9.21 -22.79 6.77
CA MET A 336 10.33 -21.95 6.32
C MET A 336 11.62 -22.30 7.05
N CYS A 337 12.74 -22.14 6.36
CA CYS A 337 14.11 -22.28 6.86
C CYS A 337 14.95 -21.07 6.43
N GLY A 338 16.20 -20.99 6.92
CA GLY A 338 17.09 -19.85 6.70
C GLY A 338 17.03 -18.83 7.84
N LEU A 339 17.73 -17.71 7.66
CA LEU A 339 17.89 -16.66 8.66
C LEU A 339 16.56 -16.11 9.22
N CYS A 340 15.53 -15.97 8.39
CA CYS A 340 14.19 -15.51 8.84
C CYS A 340 13.44 -16.51 9.75
N SER A 341 13.93 -17.74 9.85
CA SER A 341 13.27 -18.85 10.53
C SER A 341 14.15 -19.52 11.59
N ASP A 342 15.35 -18.98 11.83
CA ASP A 342 16.33 -19.65 12.67
C ASP A 342 15.76 -19.95 14.06
N ARG A 343 15.91 -21.21 14.44
CA ARG A 343 15.21 -21.87 15.55
C ARG A 343 16.09 -21.81 16.78
N GLU A 344 15.63 -21.05 17.77
CA GLU A 344 15.74 -21.47 19.17
C GLU A 344 14.36 -21.67 19.78
#